data_AF-A0A520KN32-F1
#
_entry.id   AF-A0A520KN32-F1
#
_cell.length_a   1.000
_cell.length_b   1.000
_cell.length_c   1.000
_cell.angle_alpha   90.00
_cell.angle_beta   90.00
_cell.angle_gamma   90.00
#
_symmetry.space_group_name_H-M   'P 1'
#
loop_
_entity.id
_entity.type
_entity.pdbx_description
1 polymer ?
#
loop_
_entity_poly.entity_id
_entity_poly.type
_entity_poly.pdbx_seq_one_letter_code
_entity_poly.pdbx_strand_id
1 'polypeptide(L)'
;MNKKISMILVGIVGAVMAVAVADMPDFGYPDSPASTHVSPTYILEAYDVAGVHNIVTAVLVYWRAYDTFGEITVIFVAGIAIMALLGWD
;
A
#
# COMPACT_ATOMS: atom_id res chain seq x y z
N MET A 1 -19.90 -22.70 4.70
CA MET A 1 -19.15 -22.41 5.95
C MET A 1 -20.14 -21.97 7.02
N ASN A 2 -20.05 -22.49 8.25
CA ASN A 2 -20.98 -22.11 9.32
C ASN A 2 -20.70 -20.67 9.75
N LYS A 3 -21.71 -19.78 9.68
CA LYS A 3 -21.58 -18.35 10.04
C LYS A 3 -20.96 -18.15 11.42
N LYS A 4 -21.28 -19.02 12.39
CA LYS A 4 -20.71 -18.95 13.74
C LYS A 4 -19.19 -19.17 13.74
N ILE A 5 -18.72 -20.15 12.97
CA ILE A 5 -17.28 -20.43 12.81
C ILE A 5 -16.60 -19.25 12.11
N SER A 6 -17.21 -18.68 11.07
CA SER A 6 -16.66 -17.51 10.38
C SER A 6 -16.54 -16.29 11.28
N MET A 7 -17.54 -16.01 12.12
CA MET A 7 -17.50 -14.89 13.07
C MET A 7 -16.41 -15.07 14.12
N ILE A 8 -16.22 -16.29 14.63
CA ILE A 8 -15.13 -16.60 15.56
C ILE A 8 -13.78 -16.34 14.90
N LEU A 9 -13.58 -16.83 13.66
CA LEU A 9 -12.34 -16.60 12.91
C LEU A 9 -12.06 -15.12 12.65
N VAL A 10 -13.08 -14.36 12.22
CA VAL A 10 -12.94 -12.91 12.04
C VAL A 10 -12.59 -12.22 13.35
N GLY A 11 -13.20 -12.62 14.47
CA GLY A 11 -12.86 -12.10 15.79
C GLY A 11 -11.41 -12.37 16.17
N ILE A 12 -10.91 -13.58 15.91
CA ILE A 12 -9.51 -13.94 16.17
C ILE A 12 -8.56 -13.10 15.32
N VAL A 13 -8.79 -13.02 14.00
CA VAL A 13 -7.94 -12.22 13.10
C VAL A 13 -7.97 -10.75 13.48
N GLY A 14 -9.16 -10.21 13.81
CA GLY A 14 -9.31 -8.84 14.27
C GLY A 14 -8.56 -8.56 15.57
N ALA A 15 -8.59 -9.48 16.54
CA ALA A 15 -7.83 -9.35 17.78
C ALA A 15 -6.31 -9.36 17.53
N VAL A 16 -5.82 -10.23 16.64
CA VAL A 16 -4.40 -10.26 16.25
C VAL A 16 -3.99 -8.93 15.59
N MET A 17 -4.81 -8.40 14.68
CA MET A 17 -4.56 -7.10 14.06
C MET A 17 -4.57 -5.95 15.08
N ALA A 18 -5.48 -6.00 16.07
CA ALA A 18 -5.52 -4.99 17.13
C ALA A 18 -4.25 -4.99 17.99
N VAL A 19 -3.71 -6.17 18.32
CA VAL A 19 -2.42 -6.28 19.02
C VAL A 19 -1.28 -5.72 18.16
N ALA A 20 -1.25 -6.04 16.87
CA ALA A 20 -0.23 -5.50 15.97
C ALA A 20 -0.28 -3.96 15.85
N VAL A 21 -1.48 -3.36 15.85
CA VAL A 21 -1.64 -1.91 15.87
C VAL A 21 -1.19 -1.31 17.21
N ALA A 22 -1.48 -1.98 18.33
CA ALA A 22 -1.05 -1.52 19.65
C ALA A 22 0.48 -1.56 19.85
N ASP A 23 1.20 -2.38 19.06
CA ASP A 23 2.67 -2.49 19.06
C ASP A 23 3.35 -1.48 18.11
N MET A 24 2.57 -0.71 17.32
CA MET A 24 3.15 0.30 16.43
C MET A 24 3.74 1.48 17.22
N PRO A 25 4.77 2.16 16.67
CA PRO A 25 5.26 3.40 17.26
C PRO A 25 4.15 4.44 17.42
N ASP A 26 4.25 5.26 18.47
CA ASP A 26 3.34 6.38 18.68
C ASP A 26 3.30 7.30 17.45
N PHE A 27 2.12 7.88 17.22
CA PHE A 27 1.94 8.80 16.11
C PHE A 27 2.92 9.98 16.20
N GLY A 28 3.69 10.20 15.12
CA GLY A 28 4.68 11.27 15.05
C GLY A 28 5.98 11.01 15.82
N TYR A 29 6.22 9.77 16.28
CA TYR A 29 7.45 9.42 16.98
C TYR A 29 8.69 9.66 16.07
N PRO A 30 9.63 10.56 16.45
CA PRO A 30 10.76 10.94 15.60
C PRO A 30 11.70 9.78 15.31
N ASP A 31 11.87 8.87 16.27
CA ASP A 31 12.77 7.72 16.17
C ASP A 31 12.08 6.47 15.58
N SER A 32 10.88 6.63 15.01
CA SER A 32 10.22 5.51 14.33
C SER A 32 11.02 5.06 13.10
N PRO A 33 11.01 3.76 12.75
CA PRO A 33 11.76 3.26 11.59
C PRO A 33 11.45 4.00 10.28
N ALA A 34 10.20 4.42 10.08
CA ALA A 34 9.81 5.18 8.89
C ALA A 34 10.46 6.58 8.86
N SER A 35 10.52 7.25 10.01
CA SER A 35 11.08 8.60 10.15
C SER A 35 12.61 8.63 10.04
N THR A 36 13.29 7.60 10.52
CA THR A 36 14.77 7.56 10.58
C THR A 36 15.42 6.85 9.39
N HIS A 37 14.72 5.91 8.73
CA HIS A 37 15.32 5.11 7.66
C HIS A 37 14.98 5.59 6.24
N VAL A 38 13.68 5.70 5.89
CA VAL A 38 13.26 5.93 4.50
C VAL A 38 12.82 7.36 4.20
N SER A 39 12.19 8.03 5.17
CA SER A 39 11.69 9.40 4.99
C SER A 39 12.81 10.40 4.66
N PRO A 40 14.00 10.38 5.30
CA PRO A 40 15.06 11.34 5.00
C PRO A 40 15.53 11.25 3.55
N THR A 41 15.73 10.04 3.03
CA THR A 41 16.11 9.80 1.63
C THR A 41 15.07 10.37 0.67
N TYR A 42 13.78 10.07 0.86
CA TYR A 42 12.74 10.59 -0.03
C TYR A 42 12.60 12.11 0.04
N ILE A 43 12.76 12.71 1.22
CA ILE A 43 12.63 14.16 1.39
C ILE A 43 13.81 14.91 0.77
N LEU A 44 15.03 14.42 0.98
CA LEU A 44 16.25 15.11 0.59
C LEU A 44 16.62 14.85 -0.87
N GLU A 45 16.35 13.65 -1.40
CA GLU A 45 16.87 13.22 -2.71
C GLU A 45 15.80 13.19 -3.81
N ALA A 46 14.51 13.44 -3.51
CA ALA A 46 13.41 13.35 -4.49
C ALA A 46 13.67 14.13 -5.78
N TYR A 47 14.10 15.39 -5.67
CA TYR A 47 14.34 16.21 -6.84
C TYR A 47 15.54 15.72 -7.66
N ASP A 48 16.63 15.36 -6.99
CA ASP A 48 17.87 14.94 -7.66
C ASP A 48 17.72 13.59 -8.37
N VAL A 49 16.95 12.67 -7.79
CA VAL A 49 16.72 11.33 -8.36
C VAL A 49 15.64 11.35 -9.44
N ALA A 50 14.53 12.06 -9.21
CA ALA A 50 13.34 11.96 -10.05
C ALA A 50 13.08 13.20 -10.93
N GLY A 51 13.76 14.32 -10.71
CA GLY A 51 13.56 15.57 -11.44
C GLY A 51 12.20 16.25 -11.19
N VAL A 52 11.46 15.81 -10.17
CA VAL A 52 10.13 16.32 -9.84
C VAL A 52 10.10 16.85 -8.41
N HIS A 53 9.42 17.98 -8.21
CA HIS A 53 9.29 18.59 -6.88
C HIS A 53 8.28 17.84 -5.99
N ASN A 54 7.37 17.06 -6.59
CA ASN A 54 6.40 16.29 -5.83
C ASN A 54 7.01 14.97 -5.35
N ILE A 55 7.36 14.94 -4.05
CA ILE A 55 7.96 13.78 -3.37
C ILE A 55 7.07 12.54 -3.51
N VAL A 56 5.74 12.67 -3.41
CA VAL A 56 4.82 11.52 -3.51
C VAL A 56 4.91 10.90 -4.91
N THR A 57 4.89 11.73 -5.96
CA THR A 57 5.07 11.25 -7.33
C THR A 57 6.44 10.62 -7.54
N ALA A 58 7.50 11.21 -6.99
CA ALA A 58 8.85 10.64 -7.04
C ALA A 58 8.89 9.24 -6.42
N VAL A 59 8.30 9.05 -5.23
CA VAL A 59 8.24 7.74 -4.55
C VAL A 59 7.47 6.73 -5.38
N LEU A 60 6.27 7.06 -5.87
CA LEU A 60 5.44 6.12 -6.63
C LEU A 60 6.07 5.70 -7.96
N VAL A 61 6.72 6.62 -8.67
CA VAL A 61 7.21 6.38 -10.05
C VAL A 61 8.67 5.92 -10.11
N TYR A 62 9.51 6.25 -9.12
CA TYR A 62 10.95 5.94 -9.15
C TYR A 62 11.36 4.86 -8.15
N TRP A 63 11.02 5.02 -6.86
CA TRP A 63 11.43 4.05 -5.83
C TRP A 63 10.46 2.87 -5.72
N ARG A 64 9.15 3.11 -5.85
CA ARG A 64 8.08 2.11 -5.75
C ARG A 64 7.36 1.89 -7.07
N ALA A 65 8.08 2.09 -8.18
CA ALA A 65 7.57 1.95 -9.54
C ALA A 65 6.91 0.58 -9.80
N TYR A 66 7.45 -0.48 -9.21
CA TYR A 66 6.91 -1.84 -9.34
C TYR A 66 5.53 -2.00 -8.71
N ASP A 67 5.26 -1.32 -7.59
CA ASP A 67 3.96 -1.37 -6.93
C ASP A 67 2.90 -0.69 -7.81
N THR A 68 3.21 0.50 -8.34
CA THR A 68 2.32 1.22 -9.28
C THR A 68 2.18 0.49 -10.62
N PHE A 69 3.22 -0.15 -11.14
CA PHE A 69 3.12 -1.01 -12.32
C PHE A 69 2.17 -2.19 -12.07
N GLY A 70 2.23 -2.79 -10.88
CA GLY A 70 1.28 -3.79 -10.41
C GLY A 70 -0.16 -3.27 -10.36
N GLU A 71 -0.37 -2.08 -9.78
CA GLU A 71 -1.68 -1.42 -9.71
C GLU A 71 -2.28 -1.22 -11.11
N ILE A 72 -1.51 -0.68 -12.06
CA ILE A 72 -1.93 -0.50 -13.44
C ILE A 72 -2.28 -1.83 -14.09
N THR A 73 -1.47 -2.86 -13.86
CA THR A 73 -1.71 -4.22 -14.38
C THR A 73 -3.02 -4.79 -13.85
N VAL A 74 -3.29 -4.66 -12.54
CA VAL A 74 -4.53 -5.15 -11.91
C VAL A 74 -5.75 -4.46 -12.52
N ILE A 75 -5.74 -3.13 -12.64
CA ILE A 75 -6.85 -2.37 -13.21
C ILE A 75 -7.05 -2.73 -14.69
N PHE A 76 -5.96 -2.87 -15.45
CA PHE A 76 -6.01 -3.26 -16.85
C PHE A 76 -6.65 -4.64 -17.04
N VAL A 77 -6.21 -5.64 -16.28
CA VAL A 77 -6.76 -7.00 -16.33
C VAL A 77 -8.23 -7.01 -15.87
N ALA A 78 -8.59 -6.24 -14.84
CA ALA A 78 -9.98 -6.08 -14.42
C ALA A 78 -10.85 -5.49 -15.54
N GLY A 79 -10.36 -4.48 -16.26
CA GLY A 79 -11.04 -3.89 -17.41
C GLY A 79 -11.27 -4.90 -18.54
N ILE A 80 -10.25 -5.69 -18.89
CA ILE A 80 -10.38 -6.78 -19.87
C ILE A 80 -11.42 -7.81 -19.41
N ALA A 81 -11.38 -8.23 -18.15
CA ALA A 81 -12.32 -9.20 -17.62
C ALA A 81 -13.77 -8.71 -17.69
N ILE A 82 -14.01 -7.43 -17.40
CA ILE A 82 -15.33 -6.81 -17.52
C ILE A 82 -15.79 -6.80 -18.98
N MET A 83 -14.94 -6.35 -19.92
CA MET A 83 -15.29 -6.34 -21.34
C MET A 83 -15.60 -7.75 -21.86
N ALA A 84 -14.81 -8.75 -21.46
CA ALA A 84 -15.04 -10.14 -21.86
C ALA A 84 -16.38 -10.70 -21.33
N LEU A 85 -16.82 -10.27 -20.13
CA LEU A 85 -18.09 -10.68 -19.54
C LEU A 85 -19.30 -9.98 -20.15
N LEU A 86 -19.16 -8.69 -20.52
CA LEU A 86 -20.25 -7.91 -21.12
C LEU A 86 -20.49 -8.24 -22.60
N GLY A 87 -19.54 -8.93 -23.25
CA GLY A 87 -19.58 -9.20 -24.68
C GLY A 87 -19.01 -8.05 -25.50
N TRP A 88 -18.56 -8.36 -26.72
CA TRP A 88 -18.06 -7.40 -27.71
C TRP A 88 -19.10 -7.15 -28.82
N ASP A 89 -20.37 -7.03 -28.45
CA ASP A 89 -21.44 -6.67 -29.38
C ASP A 89 -21.43 -5.15 -29.70
#